data_AF-A0A1D6KGY0-F1
#
_entry.id   AF-A0A1D6KGY0-F1
#
_cell.length_a   1.000
_cell.length_b   1.000
_cell.length_c   1.000
_cell.angle_alpha   90.00
_cell.angle_beta   90.00
_cell.angle_gamma   90.00
#
_symmetry.space_group_name_H-M   'P 1'
#
loop_
_entity.id
_entity.type
_entity.pdbx_description
1 polymer ?
#
loop_
_entity_poly.entity_id
_entity_poly.type
_entity_poly.pdbx_seq_one_letter_code
_entity_poly.pdbx_strand_id
1 'polypeptide(L)'
;MASNGIAPRDVCVVGVARTPLGGFLGALSSLPATKLGSIAIEAALKRANVDPALVQEVFFGNVLSANLGQAPARQAALGAGIPNTVVCTTVNKVCASGMKATMFAAQSIQLGINDIVVAGGMESMSNAPKYIAEARKGSRFGHDTLVDAMLKDGLWDVYNDCAMGMCAELCADNHALTREDQDAFAIQSNQRGIAARDSGAFAWEIVPIEVPVGRGKPPVLIEKDESLDKFDPAKLKKLRPSFKENGGTVTAGNASSISDGAAALVLVSGQKAQELGLQVLARIRGYADAAQAPELFTTTPALAIPKAISNAGLESSHVDFFEINEAFSVCNDY
;
A
#
# COMPACT_ATOMS: atom_id res chain seq x y z
N MET A 1 6.65 -16.80 -28.10
CA MET A 1 7.70 -15.90 -28.66
C MET A 1 7.98 -14.83 -27.63
N ALA A 2 9.27 -14.56 -27.38
CA ALA A 2 9.90 -13.60 -26.44
C ALA A 2 10.64 -14.23 -25.22
N SER A 3 11.53 -15.20 -25.47
CA SER A 3 12.54 -15.64 -24.48
C SER A 3 13.94 -15.05 -24.71
N ASN A 4 14.12 -14.24 -25.77
CA ASN A 4 15.42 -13.62 -26.08
C ASN A 4 15.54 -12.26 -25.38
N GLY A 5 15.90 -12.24 -24.09
CA GLY A 5 16.22 -10.99 -23.39
C GLY A 5 16.09 -10.99 -21.87
N ILE A 6 15.63 -12.10 -21.26
CA ILE A 6 15.57 -12.25 -19.80
C ILE A 6 16.86 -12.94 -19.33
N ALA A 7 17.67 -12.22 -18.56
CA ALA A 7 18.88 -12.72 -17.94
C ALA A 7 18.57 -13.58 -16.70
N PRO A 8 19.47 -14.50 -16.29
CA PRO A 8 19.19 -15.45 -15.21
C PRO A 8 18.74 -14.82 -13.88
N ARG A 9 19.27 -13.63 -13.55
CA ARG A 9 19.00 -12.90 -12.30
C ARG A 9 18.14 -11.65 -12.49
N ASP A 10 17.49 -11.52 -13.64
CA ASP A 10 16.40 -10.56 -13.77
C ASP A 10 15.31 -10.87 -12.75
N VAL A 11 14.68 -9.82 -12.21
CA VAL A 11 13.55 -9.97 -11.30
C VAL A 11 12.27 -9.81 -12.11
N CYS A 12 11.60 -10.92 -12.36
CA CYS A 12 10.38 -10.99 -13.14
C CYS A 12 9.16 -10.96 -12.22
N VAL A 13 8.18 -10.12 -12.53
CA VAL A 13 6.84 -10.18 -11.94
C VAL A 13 6.03 -11.17 -12.76
N VAL A 14 5.54 -12.23 -12.13
CA VAL A 14 4.74 -13.29 -12.80
C VAL A 14 3.32 -13.40 -12.26
N GLY A 15 3.03 -12.77 -11.12
CA GLY A 15 1.69 -12.74 -10.52
C GLY A 15 1.45 -11.42 -9.80
N VAL A 16 0.21 -10.93 -9.91
CA VAL A 16 -0.28 -9.71 -9.26
C VAL A 16 -1.69 -9.95 -8.78
N ALA A 17 -1.96 -9.55 -7.54
CA ALA A 17 -3.31 -9.45 -7.03
C ALA A 17 -3.42 -8.42 -5.92
N ARG A 18 -4.58 -7.79 -5.80
CA ARG A 18 -4.96 -6.97 -4.65
C ARG A 18 -6.38 -7.24 -4.23
N THR A 19 -6.68 -6.98 -2.98
CA THR A 19 -8.06 -6.87 -2.50
C THR A 19 -8.71 -5.61 -3.08
N PRO A 20 -10.03 -5.49 -3.05
CA PRO A 20 -10.66 -4.18 -3.07
C PRO A 20 -10.14 -3.36 -1.89
N LEU A 21 -10.19 -2.03 -2.00
CA LEU A 21 -9.94 -1.12 -0.90
C LEU A 21 -11.26 -0.82 -0.19
N GLY A 22 -11.37 -1.28 1.06
CA GLY A 22 -12.49 -0.94 1.94
C GLY A 22 -12.23 0.40 2.63
N GLY A 23 -13.26 1.20 2.83
CA GLY A 23 -13.16 2.43 3.63
C GLY A 23 -13.04 2.13 5.12
N PHE A 24 -12.60 3.11 5.90
CA PHE A 24 -12.56 3.01 7.37
C PHE A 24 -13.91 2.63 7.98
N LEU A 25 -13.92 1.55 8.77
CA LEU A 25 -15.11 0.91 9.34
C LEU A 25 -16.14 0.51 8.27
N GLY A 26 -15.66 0.26 7.05
CA GLY A 26 -16.45 -0.03 5.86
C GLY A 26 -16.50 -1.52 5.51
N ALA A 27 -16.52 -1.81 4.21
CA ALA A 27 -16.85 -3.11 3.65
C ALA A 27 -15.92 -4.27 4.10
N LEU A 28 -14.64 -3.96 4.36
CA LEU A 28 -13.63 -4.95 4.74
C LEU A 28 -13.25 -4.93 6.23
N SER A 29 -13.90 -4.08 7.03
CA SER A 29 -13.53 -3.82 8.43
C SER A 29 -13.61 -5.03 9.36
N SER A 30 -14.38 -6.06 8.98
CA SER A 30 -14.47 -7.32 9.76
C SER A 30 -13.26 -8.25 9.56
N LEU A 31 -12.39 -7.97 8.60
CA LEU A 31 -11.23 -8.80 8.29
C LEU A 31 -9.95 -8.17 8.85
N PRO A 32 -9.10 -8.93 9.56
CA PRO A 32 -7.81 -8.43 9.98
C PRO A 32 -6.86 -8.27 8.78
N ALA A 33 -5.86 -7.41 8.92
CA ALA A 33 -4.84 -7.15 7.89
C ALA A 33 -4.21 -8.45 7.36
N THR A 34 -3.90 -9.39 8.25
CA THR A 34 -3.30 -10.68 7.92
C THR A 34 -4.18 -11.54 7.02
N LYS A 35 -5.51 -11.49 7.18
CA LYS A 35 -6.44 -12.21 6.29
C LYS A 35 -6.53 -11.55 4.92
N LEU A 36 -6.54 -10.22 4.85
CA LEU A 36 -6.48 -9.48 3.58
C LEU A 36 -5.18 -9.83 2.82
N GLY A 37 -4.05 -9.86 3.54
CA GLY A 37 -2.76 -10.30 3.01
C GLY A 37 -2.80 -11.73 2.47
N SER A 38 -3.39 -12.68 3.21
CA SER A 38 -3.54 -14.06 2.72
C SER A 38 -4.30 -14.15 1.40
N ILE A 39 -5.42 -13.42 1.28
CA ILE A 39 -6.25 -13.41 0.07
C ILE A 39 -5.46 -12.88 -1.13
N ALA A 40 -4.73 -11.77 -0.95
CA ALA A 40 -3.91 -11.19 -2.02
C ALA A 40 -2.78 -12.16 -2.45
N ILE A 41 -2.08 -12.77 -1.49
CA ILE A 41 -0.98 -13.71 -1.78
C ILE A 41 -1.49 -14.95 -2.52
N GLU A 42 -2.57 -15.58 -2.03
CA GLU A 42 -3.16 -16.78 -2.63
C GLU A 42 -3.56 -16.51 -4.09
N ALA A 43 -4.24 -15.40 -4.33
CA ALA A 43 -4.68 -15.03 -5.67
C ALA A 43 -3.51 -14.70 -6.60
N ALA A 44 -2.45 -14.03 -6.11
CA ALA A 44 -1.27 -13.72 -6.91
C ALA A 44 -0.54 -15.00 -7.33
N LEU A 45 -0.37 -15.97 -6.41
CA LEU A 45 0.23 -17.28 -6.71
C LEU A 45 -0.61 -18.08 -7.70
N LYS A 46 -1.94 -18.09 -7.52
CA LYS A 46 -2.87 -18.75 -8.44
C LYS A 46 -2.81 -18.16 -9.84
N ARG A 47 -2.79 -16.83 -9.97
CA ARG A 47 -2.67 -16.12 -11.26
C ARG A 47 -1.30 -16.34 -11.91
N ALA A 48 -0.25 -16.47 -11.12
CA ALA A 48 1.10 -16.81 -11.60
C ALA A 48 1.25 -18.28 -12.02
N ASN A 49 0.30 -19.16 -11.68
CA ASN A 49 0.45 -20.60 -11.78
C ASN A 49 1.71 -21.12 -11.06
N VAL A 50 1.99 -20.58 -9.86
CA VAL A 50 3.11 -20.98 -9.01
C VAL A 50 2.57 -21.76 -7.81
N ASP A 51 3.09 -22.97 -7.61
CA ASP A 51 2.80 -23.78 -6.43
C ASP A 51 3.33 -23.05 -5.17
N PRO A 52 2.49 -22.80 -4.14
CA PRO A 52 2.92 -22.22 -2.87
C PRO A 52 4.14 -22.91 -2.24
N ALA A 53 4.34 -24.22 -2.49
CA ALA A 53 5.49 -24.98 -1.99
C ALA A 53 6.83 -24.58 -2.61
N LEU A 54 6.82 -23.87 -3.74
CA LEU A 54 8.03 -23.38 -4.39
C LEU A 54 8.48 -22.00 -3.87
N VAL A 55 7.64 -21.30 -3.09
CA VAL A 55 8.00 -20.01 -2.50
C VAL A 55 9.09 -20.22 -1.46
N GLN A 56 10.15 -19.42 -1.53
CA GLN A 56 11.31 -19.53 -0.62
C GLN A 56 11.27 -18.49 0.50
N GLU A 57 10.70 -17.32 0.22
CA GLU A 57 10.60 -16.23 1.19
C GLU A 57 9.40 -15.32 0.93
N VAL A 58 8.92 -14.67 1.99
CA VAL A 58 7.86 -13.65 1.94
C VAL A 58 8.31 -12.37 2.64
N PHE A 59 8.31 -11.25 1.93
CA PHE A 59 8.44 -9.92 2.52
C PHE A 59 7.10 -9.20 2.42
N PHE A 60 6.52 -8.78 3.54
CA PHE A 60 5.19 -8.15 3.50
C PHE A 60 5.12 -6.91 4.37
N GLY A 61 4.73 -5.79 3.76
CA GLY A 61 4.57 -4.51 4.40
C GLY A 61 3.38 -4.49 5.35
N ASN A 62 3.57 -3.97 6.57
CA ASN A 62 2.49 -3.64 7.49
C ASN A 62 2.98 -2.58 8.51
N VAL A 63 2.22 -1.51 8.69
CA VAL A 63 2.60 -0.39 9.56
C VAL A 63 1.98 -0.58 10.93
N LEU A 64 0.64 -0.64 11.00
CA LEU A 64 -0.12 -0.68 12.24
C LEU A 64 -0.25 -2.12 12.74
N SER A 65 0.87 -2.65 13.24
CA SER A 65 1.00 -4.08 13.60
C SER A 65 0.44 -4.46 14.98
N ALA A 66 0.03 -3.48 15.79
CA ALA A 66 -0.49 -3.74 17.12
C ALA A 66 -1.77 -4.57 17.07
N ASN A 67 -1.90 -5.53 17.99
CA ASN A 67 -3.02 -6.46 18.10
C ASN A 67 -3.22 -7.44 16.92
N LEU A 68 -2.35 -7.43 15.89
CA LEU A 68 -2.38 -8.44 14.83
C LEU A 68 -1.85 -9.81 15.29
N GLY A 69 -1.18 -9.88 16.44
CA GLY A 69 -0.48 -11.07 16.92
C GLY A 69 0.95 -11.17 16.38
N GLN A 70 1.61 -12.31 16.62
CA GLN A 70 3.01 -12.48 16.24
C GLN A 70 3.18 -12.64 14.72
N ALA A 71 4.22 -12.02 14.18
CA ALA A 71 4.69 -12.17 12.79
C ALA A 71 3.58 -12.02 11.72
N PRO A 72 3.05 -10.80 11.48
CA PRO A 72 1.95 -10.58 10.53
C PRO A 72 2.20 -11.17 9.12
N ALA A 73 3.38 -10.95 8.53
CA ALA A 73 3.71 -11.53 7.21
C ALA A 73 3.64 -13.07 7.21
N ARG A 74 4.01 -13.72 8.31
CA ARG A 74 3.94 -15.17 8.48
C ARG A 74 2.49 -15.65 8.56
N GLN A 75 1.63 -14.92 9.27
CA GLN A 75 0.19 -15.23 9.30
C GLN A 75 -0.42 -15.13 7.90
N ALA A 76 -0.09 -14.08 7.16
CA ALA A 76 -0.56 -13.89 5.79
C ALA A 76 -0.10 -15.03 4.87
N ALA A 77 1.18 -15.40 4.92
CA ALA A 77 1.76 -16.49 4.13
C ALA A 77 1.10 -17.86 4.43
N LEU A 78 1.01 -18.24 5.71
CA LEU A 78 0.37 -19.50 6.11
C LEU A 78 -1.11 -19.53 5.72
N GLY A 79 -1.82 -18.42 5.91
CA GLY A 79 -3.23 -18.31 5.53
C GLY A 79 -3.47 -18.33 4.01
N ALA A 80 -2.43 -18.13 3.20
CA ALA A 80 -2.45 -18.27 1.74
C ALA A 80 -2.01 -19.67 1.26
N GLY A 81 -1.76 -20.61 2.16
CA GLY A 81 -1.33 -21.97 1.83
C GLY A 81 0.17 -22.13 1.59
N ILE A 82 1.00 -21.12 1.87
CA ILE A 82 2.46 -21.25 1.82
C ILE A 82 2.93 -22.15 2.98
N PRO A 83 3.81 -23.14 2.76
CA PRO A 83 4.26 -24.05 3.81
C PRO A 83 4.94 -23.36 4.99
N ASN A 84 4.87 -24.02 6.15
CA ASN A 84 5.50 -23.53 7.37
C ASN A 84 7.05 -23.59 7.35
N THR A 85 7.67 -24.07 6.28
CA THR A 85 9.12 -24.03 6.08
C THR A 85 9.61 -22.69 5.50
N VAL A 86 8.72 -21.85 4.98
CA VAL A 86 9.06 -20.62 4.25
C VAL A 86 9.37 -19.46 5.21
N VAL A 87 10.46 -18.73 4.98
CA VAL A 87 10.85 -17.58 5.81
C VAL A 87 9.92 -16.40 5.54
N CYS A 88 9.54 -15.65 6.58
CA CYS A 88 8.65 -14.50 6.43
C CYS A 88 9.13 -13.30 7.25
N THR A 89 9.17 -12.13 6.62
CA THR A 89 9.60 -10.87 7.24
C THR A 89 8.52 -9.81 7.08
N THR A 90 8.09 -9.21 8.19
CA THR A 90 7.19 -8.05 8.17
C THR A 90 8.03 -6.78 8.07
N VAL A 91 7.69 -5.89 7.13
CA VAL A 91 8.46 -4.68 6.84
C VAL A 91 7.63 -3.46 7.22
N ASN A 92 8.21 -2.52 7.97
CA ASN A 92 7.61 -1.23 8.22
C ASN A 92 8.53 -0.10 7.72
N LYS A 93 8.08 0.58 6.67
CA LYS A 93 8.60 1.86 6.17
C LYS A 93 7.43 2.83 5.95
N VAL A 94 6.47 2.84 6.87
CA VAL A 94 5.22 3.62 6.82
C VAL A 94 4.52 3.39 5.46
N CYS A 95 4.09 4.43 4.75
CA CYS A 95 3.37 4.32 3.48
C CYS A 95 4.17 3.56 2.39
N ALA A 96 5.51 3.53 2.50
CA ALA A 96 6.38 2.84 1.55
C ALA A 96 6.62 1.35 1.89
N SER A 97 5.98 0.81 2.93
CA SER A 97 6.25 -0.55 3.43
C SER A 97 6.10 -1.64 2.35
N GLY A 98 5.03 -1.58 1.56
CA GLY A 98 4.78 -2.56 0.50
C GLY A 98 5.83 -2.50 -0.61
N MET A 99 6.20 -1.29 -1.03
CA MET A 99 7.25 -1.11 -2.05
C MET A 99 8.64 -1.47 -1.52
N LYS A 100 8.94 -1.18 -0.25
CA LYS A 100 10.19 -1.58 0.39
C LYS A 100 10.32 -3.09 0.53
N ALA A 101 9.22 -3.79 0.83
CA ALA A 101 9.17 -5.25 0.82
C ALA A 101 9.48 -5.82 -0.58
N THR A 102 8.92 -5.22 -1.64
CA THR A 102 9.26 -5.57 -3.04
C THR A 102 10.73 -5.35 -3.35
N MET A 103 11.35 -4.28 -2.85
CA MET A 103 12.79 -4.04 -3.02
C MET A 103 13.63 -5.13 -2.34
N PHE A 104 13.29 -5.53 -1.11
CA PHE A 104 14.01 -6.63 -0.43
C PHE A 104 13.87 -7.96 -1.17
N ALA A 105 12.67 -8.28 -1.66
CA ALA A 105 12.44 -9.47 -2.46
C ALA A 105 13.29 -9.46 -3.75
N ALA A 106 13.29 -8.34 -4.48
CA ALA A 106 14.11 -8.15 -5.68
C ALA A 106 15.61 -8.30 -5.38
N GLN A 107 16.10 -7.70 -4.29
CA GLN A 107 17.48 -7.84 -3.84
C GLN A 107 17.84 -9.29 -3.56
N SER A 108 16.98 -10.05 -2.86
CA SER A 108 17.27 -11.46 -2.56
C SER A 108 17.40 -12.32 -3.82
N ILE A 109 16.61 -12.03 -4.87
CA ILE A 109 16.68 -12.72 -6.17
C ILE A 109 17.94 -12.32 -6.95
N GLN A 110 18.24 -11.02 -6.99
CA GLN A 110 19.43 -10.48 -7.67
C GLN A 110 20.72 -11.02 -7.07
N LEU A 111 20.77 -11.19 -5.75
CA LEU A 111 21.90 -11.78 -5.01
C LEU A 111 21.99 -13.30 -5.12
N GLY A 112 20.99 -13.96 -5.74
CA GLY A 112 20.96 -15.42 -5.89
C GLY A 112 20.65 -16.18 -4.60
N ILE A 113 20.08 -15.50 -3.60
CA ILE A 113 19.65 -16.13 -2.32
C ILE A 113 18.35 -16.91 -2.54
N ASN A 114 17.41 -16.32 -3.28
CA ASN A 114 16.12 -16.93 -3.61
C ASN A 114 15.87 -16.86 -5.13
N ASP A 115 14.97 -17.70 -5.62
CA ASP A 115 14.45 -17.68 -6.98
C ASP A 115 12.97 -17.32 -7.04
N ILE A 116 12.16 -17.65 -6.02
CA ILE A 116 10.72 -17.36 -5.96
C ILE A 116 10.39 -16.72 -4.61
N VAL A 117 9.94 -15.46 -4.67
CA VAL A 117 9.66 -14.65 -3.47
C VAL A 117 8.32 -13.95 -3.64
N VAL A 118 7.51 -13.98 -2.59
CA VAL A 118 6.28 -13.17 -2.53
C VAL A 118 6.58 -11.85 -1.84
N ALA A 119 6.13 -10.75 -2.43
CA ALA A 119 6.27 -9.41 -1.88
C ALA A 119 4.95 -8.64 -1.92
N GLY A 120 4.79 -7.64 -1.07
CA GLY A 120 3.60 -6.80 -1.10
C GLY A 120 3.35 -6.10 0.22
N GLY A 121 2.09 -5.80 0.52
CA GLY A 121 1.71 -5.19 1.79
C GLY A 121 0.23 -5.37 2.12
N MET A 122 -0.09 -5.20 3.39
CA MET A 122 -1.44 -5.23 3.93
C MET A 122 -1.58 -4.21 5.05
N GLU A 123 -2.78 -3.66 5.16
CA GLU A 123 -3.16 -2.84 6.30
C GLU A 123 -4.65 -3.06 6.60
N SER A 124 -5.00 -3.02 7.89
CA SER A 124 -6.38 -2.84 8.31
C SER A 124 -6.43 -1.74 9.34
N MET A 125 -6.62 -0.52 8.86
CA MET A 125 -6.73 0.65 9.71
C MET A 125 -8.01 0.60 10.56
N SER A 126 -9.07 -0.05 10.07
CA SER A 126 -10.30 -0.29 10.85
C SER A 126 -10.07 -1.09 12.13
N ASN A 127 -9.09 -1.99 12.13
CA ASN A 127 -8.78 -2.87 13.26
C ASN A 127 -7.60 -2.37 14.11
N ALA A 128 -7.05 -1.20 13.81
CA ALA A 128 -5.99 -0.58 14.61
C ALA A 128 -6.54 -0.26 16.01
N PRO A 129 -5.92 -0.76 17.10
CA PRO A 129 -6.47 -0.65 18.44
C PRO A 129 -6.26 0.74 19.05
N LYS A 130 -6.76 0.92 20.28
CA LYS A 130 -6.31 1.99 21.18
C LYS A 130 -5.29 1.43 22.18
N TYR A 131 -4.38 2.26 22.65
CA TYR A 131 -3.39 1.90 23.68
C TYR A 131 -3.69 2.56 25.03
N ILE A 132 -3.34 1.87 26.11
CA ILE A 132 -3.18 2.45 27.45
C ILE A 132 -1.71 2.23 27.85
N ALA A 133 -0.84 3.19 27.53
CA ALA A 133 0.61 3.03 27.62
C ALA A 133 1.10 2.74 29.05
N GLU A 134 0.52 3.41 30.05
CA GLU A 134 0.97 3.34 31.45
C GLU A 134 0.28 2.23 32.27
N ALA A 135 -0.55 1.39 31.64
CA ALA A 135 -1.34 0.36 32.32
C ALA A 135 -0.50 -0.58 33.20
N ARG A 136 0.74 -0.91 32.79
CA ARG A 136 1.63 -1.78 33.58
C ARG A 136 2.15 -1.13 34.86
N LYS A 137 2.38 0.20 34.85
CA LYS A 137 2.82 0.94 36.04
C LYS A 137 1.64 1.31 36.95
N GLY A 138 0.43 1.35 36.38
CA GLY A 138 -0.79 1.79 37.03
C GLY A 138 -0.89 3.32 37.08
N SER A 139 -2.11 3.82 37.28
CA SER A 139 -2.42 5.24 37.42
C SER A 139 -2.87 5.53 38.84
N ARG A 140 -2.10 6.34 39.58
CA ARG A 140 -2.38 6.60 41.02
C ARG A 140 -3.33 7.76 41.24
N PHE A 141 -3.23 8.81 40.43
CA PHE A 141 -4.02 10.05 40.54
C PHE A 141 -3.91 10.83 39.23
N GLY A 142 -5.03 11.38 38.72
CA GLY A 142 -5.10 12.09 37.45
C GLY A 142 -5.93 11.36 36.39
N HIS A 143 -5.97 11.89 35.17
CA HIS A 143 -6.67 11.29 34.04
C HIS A 143 -5.77 10.33 33.27
N ASP A 144 -6.32 9.19 32.85
CA ASP A 144 -5.67 8.29 31.90
C ASP A 144 -5.97 8.70 30.45
N THR A 145 -5.07 8.34 29.53
CA THR A 145 -5.20 8.62 28.10
C THR A 145 -5.30 7.33 27.30
N LEU A 146 -6.31 7.25 26.45
CA LEU A 146 -6.41 6.25 25.39
C LEU A 146 -5.78 6.79 24.11
N VAL A 147 -4.68 6.19 23.69
CA VAL A 147 -3.94 6.62 22.49
C VAL A 147 -4.47 5.89 21.27
N ASP A 148 -4.76 6.61 20.19
CA ASP A 148 -5.12 6.02 18.90
C ASP A 148 -3.88 5.50 18.17
N ALA A 149 -3.85 4.20 17.85
CA ALA A 149 -2.72 3.58 17.14
C ALA A 149 -2.49 4.17 15.75
N MET A 150 -3.57 4.45 14.98
CA MET A 150 -3.44 5.02 13.64
C MET A 150 -2.78 6.39 13.69
N LEU A 151 -3.24 7.25 14.61
CA LEU A 151 -2.62 8.55 14.81
C LEU A 151 -1.17 8.36 15.28
N LYS A 152 -0.96 7.62 16.37
CA LYS A 152 0.35 7.53 17.04
C LYS A 152 1.45 6.92 16.18
N ASP A 153 1.16 5.81 15.49
CA ASP A 153 2.16 5.00 14.80
C ASP A 153 2.11 5.12 13.28
N GLY A 154 1.06 5.76 12.73
CA GLY A 154 0.86 5.89 11.28
C GLY A 154 0.84 7.34 10.78
N LEU A 155 0.15 8.25 11.47
CA LEU A 155 -0.26 9.55 10.93
C LEU A 155 0.27 10.77 11.70
N TRP A 156 1.22 10.58 12.61
CA TRP A 156 1.82 11.63 13.42
C TRP A 156 3.33 11.74 13.20
N ASP A 157 3.79 12.95 12.88
CA ASP A 157 5.22 13.23 12.79
C ASP A 157 5.77 13.41 14.19
N VAL A 158 6.74 12.57 14.54
CA VAL A 158 7.30 12.52 15.90
C VAL A 158 8.18 13.74 16.20
N TYR A 159 8.76 14.36 15.17
CA TYR A 159 9.76 15.40 15.34
C TYR A 159 9.14 16.80 15.44
N ASN A 160 8.10 17.07 14.66
CA ASN A 160 7.39 18.34 14.60
C ASN A 160 6.07 18.32 15.40
N ASP A 161 5.75 17.19 16.03
CA ASP A 161 4.54 16.98 16.84
C ASP A 161 3.26 17.42 16.14
N CYS A 162 3.06 16.93 14.90
CA CYS A 162 1.92 17.31 14.08
C CYS A 162 1.39 16.16 13.23
N ALA A 163 0.14 16.26 12.79
CA ALA A 163 -0.44 15.28 11.87
C ALA A 163 0.17 15.41 10.46
N MET A 164 0.22 14.30 9.71
CA MET A 164 0.72 14.31 8.31
C MET A 164 0.05 15.37 7.42
N GLY A 165 -1.22 15.70 7.68
CA GLY A 165 -1.92 16.76 6.95
C GLY A 165 -1.36 18.17 7.18
N MET A 166 -0.70 18.42 8.32
CA MET A 166 0.03 19.68 8.53
C MET A 166 1.28 19.77 7.65
N CYS A 167 1.97 18.65 7.42
CA CYS A 167 3.07 18.58 6.45
C CYS A 167 2.57 18.78 5.02
N ALA A 168 1.37 18.27 4.69
CA ALA A 168 0.72 18.53 3.40
C ALA A 168 0.36 20.01 3.23
N GLU A 169 -0.12 20.66 4.29
CA GLU A 169 -0.36 22.11 4.27
C GLU A 169 0.95 22.93 4.16
N LEU A 170 2.06 22.44 4.72
CA LEU A 170 3.39 23.04 4.51
C LEU A 170 3.85 22.88 3.05
N CYS A 171 3.56 21.73 2.43
CA CYS A 171 3.80 21.50 1.02
C CYS A 171 3.01 22.49 0.15
N ALA A 172 1.73 22.71 0.50
CA ALA A 172 0.88 23.68 -0.20
C ALA A 172 1.48 25.09 -0.14
N ASP A 173 1.92 25.53 1.04
CA ASP A 173 2.54 26.84 1.23
C ASP A 173 3.85 26.98 0.43
N ASN A 174 4.73 25.97 0.51
CA ASN A 174 6.06 25.99 -0.14
C ASN A 174 6.00 26.00 -1.67
N HIS A 175 4.94 25.41 -2.24
CA HIS A 175 4.76 25.28 -3.68
C HIS A 175 3.62 26.16 -4.23
N ALA A 176 3.06 27.03 -3.39
CA ALA A 176 1.96 27.94 -3.72
C ALA A 176 0.73 27.25 -4.34
N LEU A 177 0.41 26.04 -3.88
CA LEU A 177 -0.72 25.24 -4.37
C LEU A 177 -2.01 25.62 -3.66
N THR A 178 -2.98 26.14 -4.41
CA THR A 178 -4.23 26.65 -3.83
C THR A 178 -5.17 25.51 -3.43
N ARG A 179 -6.22 25.85 -2.66
CA ARG A 179 -7.30 24.92 -2.35
C ARG A 179 -7.98 24.42 -3.63
N GLU A 180 -8.18 25.33 -4.59
CA GLU A 180 -8.84 25.04 -5.86
C GLU A 180 -8.03 24.08 -6.73
N ASP A 181 -6.70 24.21 -6.75
CA ASP A 181 -5.80 23.29 -7.46
C ASP A 181 -5.93 21.87 -6.89
N GLN A 182 -5.82 21.74 -5.56
CA GLN A 182 -5.92 20.45 -4.87
C GLN A 182 -7.29 19.78 -5.03
N ASP A 183 -8.37 20.56 -4.98
CA ASP A 183 -9.73 20.06 -5.24
C ASP A 183 -9.91 19.64 -6.71
N ALA A 184 -9.35 20.39 -7.66
CA ALA A 184 -9.40 20.04 -9.08
C ALA A 184 -8.67 18.73 -9.37
N PHE A 185 -7.47 18.54 -8.79
CA PHE A 185 -6.72 17.29 -8.86
C PHE A 185 -7.50 16.13 -8.25
N ALA A 186 -8.05 16.30 -7.04
CA ALA A 186 -8.83 15.26 -6.37
C ALA A 186 -10.04 14.82 -7.20
N ILE A 187 -10.74 15.78 -7.81
CA ILE A 187 -11.88 15.50 -8.71
C ILE A 187 -11.41 14.72 -9.94
N GLN A 188 -10.30 15.14 -10.56
CA GLN A 188 -9.75 14.45 -11.72
C GLN A 188 -9.32 13.02 -11.39
N SER A 189 -8.62 12.81 -10.27
CA SER A 189 -8.18 11.47 -9.82
C SER A 189 -9.39 10.55 -9.60
N ASN A 190 -10.42 10.99 -8.87
CA ASN A 190 -11.64 10.21 -8.66
C ASN A 190 -12.36 9.90 -9.98
N GLN A 191 -12.44 10.86 -10.91
CA GLN A 191 -13.02 10.63 -12.24
C GLN A 191 -12.25 9.58 -13.04
N ARG A 192 -10.91 9.59 -12.99
CA ARG A 192 -10.07 8.55 -13.62
C ARG A 192 -10.31 7.18 -12.98
N GLY A 193 -10.37 7.11 -11.65
CA GLY A 193 -10.68 5.88 -10.92
C GLY A 193 -12.06 5.33 -11.27
N ILE A 194 -13.09 6.18 -11.32
CA ILE A 194 -14.45 5.81 -11.74
C ILE A 194 -14.46 5.30 -13.18
N ALA A 195 -13.78 5.98 -14.11
CA ALA A 195 -13.69 5.53 -15.50
C ALA A 195 -12.97 4.18 -15.65
N ALA A 196 -11.89 3.96 -14.88
CA ALA A 196 -11.18 2.68 -14.83
C ALA A 196 -12.06 1.56 -14.26
N ARG A 197 -12.83 1.83 -13.20
CA ARG A 197 -13.80 0.89 -12.63
C ARG A 197 -14.89 0.54 -13.64
N ASP A 198 -15.50 1.54 -14.26
CA ASP A 198 -16.65 1.37 -15.15
C ASP A 198 -16.27 0.72 -16.48
N SER A 199 -15.02 0.89 -16.92
CA SER A 199 -14.46 0.17 -18.09
C SER A 199 -13.97 -1.24 -17.76
N GLY A 200 -13.92 -1.63 -16.48
CA GLY A 200 -13.42 -2.93 -16.05
C GLY A 200 -11.88 -3.03 -16.01
N ALA A 201 -11.16 -1.92 -16.08
CA ALA A 201 -9.70 -1.89 -16.10
C ALA A 201 -9.05 -2.48 -14.84
N PHE A 202 -9.77 -2.55 -13.71
CA PHE A 202 -9.29 -3.17 -12.47
C PHE A 202 -9.54 -4.69 -12.36
N ALA A 203 -10.31 -5.29 -13.28
CA ALA A 203 -10.77 -6.68 -13.13
C ALA A 203 -9.62 -7.70 -13.11
N TRP A 204 -8.49 -7.38 -13.74
CA TRP A 204 -7.32 -8.26 -13.76
C TRP A 204 -6.51 -8.23 -12.46
N GLU A 205 -6.60 -7.14 -11.67
CA GLU A 205 -5.82 -6.96 -10.44
C GLU A 205 -6.65 -7.20 -9.16
N ILE A 206 -7.93 -6.83 -9.12
CA ILE A 206 -8.80 -7.01 -7.94
C ILE A 206 -9.22 -8.48 -7.78
N VAL A 207 -9.24 -8.95 -6.54
CA VAL A 207 -9.78 -10.25 -6.13
C VAL A 207 -11.05 -10.03 -5.30
N PRO A 208 -12.23 -10.45 -5.78
CA PRO A 208 -13.46 -10.43 -4.99
C PRO A 208 -13.32 -11.09 -3.62
N ILE A 209 -13.92 -10.48 -2.59
CA ILE A 209 -13.88 -10.99 -1.21
C ILE A 209 -15.29 -11.25 -0.70
N GLU A 210 -15.53 -12.47 -0.23
CA GLU A 210 -16.74 -12.80 0.53
C GLU A 210 -16.56 -12.41 2.01
N VAL A 211 -17.38 -11.46 2.46
CA VAL A 211 -17.36 -10.95 3.84
C VAL A 211 -18.56 -11.51 4.62
N PRO A 212 -18.34 -12.23 5.73
CA PRO A 212 -19.42 -12.74 6.57
C PRO A 212 -20.19 -11.59 7.25
N VAL A 213 -21.52 -11.61 7.16
CA VAL A 213 -22.41 -10.58 7.78
C VAL A 213 -23.17 -11.06 9.01
N GLY A 214 -22.77 -12.21 9.56
CA GLY A 214 -23.34 -12.83 10.76
C GLY A 214 -23.92 -14.23 10.52
N ARG A 215 -24.21 -14.93 11.62
CA ARG A 215 -24.66 -16.33 11.59
C ARG A 215 -25.97 -16.47 10.81
N GLY A 216 -25.96 -17.37 9.81
CA GLY A 216 -27.16 -17.72 9.04
C GLY A 216 -27.50 -16.79 7.88
N LYS A 217 -26.69 -15.76 7.61
CA LYS A 217 -26.84 -14.89 6.44
C LYS A 217 -25.78 -15.25 5.38
N PRO A 218 -26.11 -15.16 4.07
CA PRO A 218 -25.11 -15.33 3.02
C PRO A 218 -24.04 -14.24 3.15
N PRO A 219 -22.76 -14.53 2.83
CA PRO A 219 -21.72 -13.53 2.81
C PRO A 219 -22.04 -12.45 1.77
N VAL A 220 -21.54 -11.24 1.99
CA VAL A 220 -21.61 -10.16 1.01
C VAL A 220 -20.33 -10.19 0.18
N LEU A 221 -20.48 -10.19 -1.14
CA LEU A 221 -19.35 -10.15 -2.06
C LEU A 221 -18.92 -8.70 -2.28
N ILE A 222 -17.65 -8.41 -2.00
CA ILE A 222 -17.03 -7.10 -2.19
C ILE A 222 -16.06 -7.21 -3.38
N GLU A 223 -16.35 -6.48 -4.45
CA GLU A 223 -15.64 -6.60 -5.74
C GLU A 223 -15.06 -5.29 -6.25
N LYS A 224 -15.35 -4.18 -5.54
CA LYS A 224 -15.04 -2.82 -5.98
C LYS A 224 -14.44 -2.02 -4.84
N ASP A 225 -13.57 -1.09 -5.18
CA ASP A 225 -13.01 -0.12 -4.24
C ASP A 225 -14.11 0.80 -3.72
N GLU A 226 -14.29 0.87 -2.39
CA GLU A 226 -15.43 1.54 -1.75
C GLU A 226 -15.40 3.06 -1.89
N SER A 227 -14.20 3.65 -2.00
CA SER A 227 -14.01 5.11 -2.07
C SER A 227 -14.67 5.72 -3.31
N LEU A 228 -14.63 5.02 -4.44
CA LEU A 228 -15.14 5.52 -5.73
C LEU A 228 -16.67 5.57 -5.80
N ASP A 229 -17.36 4.76 -4.99
CA ASP A 229 -18.84 4.75 -4.95
C ASP A 229 -19.41 5.96 -4.18
N LYS A 230 -18.61 6.55 -3.29
CA LYS A 230 -19.04 7.64 -2.39
C LYS A 230 -18.61 9.03 -2.88
N PHE A 231 -17.95 9.11 -4.04
CA PHE A 231 -17.42 10.35 -4.57
C PHE A 231 -18.53 11.32 -5.00
N ASP A 232 -18.48 12.55 -4.47
CA ASP A 232 -19.36 13.66 -4.84
C ASP A 232 -18.52 14.94 -4.99
N PRO A 233 -18.32 15.45 -6.23
CA PRO A 233 -17.49 16.63 -6.48
C PRO A 233 -18.10 17.92 -5.90
N ALA A 234 -19.44 18.01 -5.80
CA ALA A 234 -20.12 19.18 -5.24
C ALA A 234 -19.98 19.22 -3.71
N LYS A 235 -19.97 18.05 -3.06
CA LYS A 235 -19.69 17.93 -1.63
C LYS A 235 -18.23 18.21 -1.31
N LEU A 236 -17.30 17.68 -2.12
CA LEU A 236 -15.85 17.88 -1.96
C LEU A 236 -15.49 19.37 -1.85
N LYS A 237 -15.97 20.19 -2.78
CA LYS A 237 -15.71 21.65 -2.81
C LYS A 237 -16.24 22.40 -1.58
N LYS A 238 -17.21 21.84 -0.86
CA LYS A 238 -17.83 22.45 0.33
C LYS A 238 -17.17 22.02 1.64
N LEU A 239 -16.22 21.09 1.60
CA LEU A 239 -15.53 20.63 2.80
C LEU A 239 -14.66 21.75 3.39
N ARG A 240 -14.68 21.83 4.72
CA ARG A 240 -13.80 22.72 5.47
C ARG A 240 -12.39 22.12 5.52
N PRO A 241 -11.34 22.94 5.57
CA PRO A 241 -9.99 22.48 5.85
C PRO A 241 -9.93 21.64 7.11
N SER A 242 -9.12 20.59 7.10
CA SER A 242 -9.08 19.56 8.15
C SER A 242 -7.96 19.75 9.17
N PHE A 243 -6.93 20.54 8.83
CA PHE A 243 -5.70 20.61 9.62
C PHE A 243 -5.35 22.04 10.09
N LYS A 244 -5.44 23.04 9.20
CA LYS A 244 -5.25 24.45 9.54
C LYS A 244 -6.59 25.16 9.74
N GLU A 245 -6.76 25.87 10.85
CA GLU A 245 -8.01 26.64 11.14
C GLU A 245 -8.23 27.79 10.15
N ASN A 246 -7.17 28.53 9.80
CA ASN A 246 -7.21 29.66 8.87
C ASN A 246 -6.25 29.41 7.71
N GLY A 247 -6.72 29.67 6.48
CA GLY A 247 -5.91 29.52 5.26
C GLY A 247 -5.56 28.07 4.90
N GLY A 248 -6.22 27.08 5.51
CA GLY A 248 -6.02 25.68 5.18
C GLY A 248 -6.54 25.32 3.80
N THR A 249 -5.84 24.43 3.13
CA THR A 249 -6.12 23.96 1.78
C THR A 249 -6.45 22.47 1.73
N VAL A 250 -5.97 21.70 2.72
CA VAL A 250 -6.14 20.26 2.78
C VAL A 250 -7.46 19.92 3.45
N THR A 251 -8.27 19.08 2.80
CA THR A 251 -9.56 18.59 3.26
C THR A 251 -9.63 17.08 3.21
N ALA A 252 -10.59 16.49 3.92
CA ALA A 252 -10.91 15.07 3.78
C ALA A 252 -11.29 14.63 2.35
N GLY A 253 -11.64 15.56 1.45
CA GLY A 253 -11.99 15.24 0.06
C GLY A 253 -10.82 15.29 -0.91
N ASN A 254 -9.72 15.96 -0.55
CA ASN A 254 -8.48 16.05 -1.33
C ASN A 254 -7.27 15.39 -0.63
N ALA A 255 -7.54 14.64 0.44
CA ALA A 255 -6.60 13.78 1.14
C ALA A 255 -6.92 12.30 0.86
N SER A 256 -5.92 11.43 0.99
CA SER A 256 -6.17 9.99 0.97
C SER A 256 -7.13 9.56 2.08
N SER A 257 -7.91 8.51 1.80
CA SER A 257 -8.82 7.93 2.77
C SER A 257 -8.16 6.86 3.63
N ILE A 258 -8.55 6.79 4.91
CA ILE A 258 -8.21 5.66 5.78
C ILE A 258 -8.90 4.42 5.21
N SER A 259 -8.12 3.38 4.94
CA SER A 259 -8.57 2.23 4.16
C SER A 259 -8.06 0.89 4.73
N ASP A 260 -8.77 -0.17 4.40
CA ASP A 260 -8.37 -1.57 4.62
C ASP A 260 -8.08 -2.22 3.26
N GLY A 261 -6.95 -2.93 3.15
CA GLY A 261 -6.63 -3.67 1.93
C GLY A 261 -5.28 -4.35 1.94
N ALA A 262 -5.01 -5.14 0.90
CA ALA A 262 -3.72 -5.77 0.67
C ALA A 262 -3.43 -5.94 -0.82
N ALA A 263 -2.15 -5.98 -1.18
CA ALA A 263 -1.66 -6.27 -2.51
C ALA A 263 -0.44 -7.18 -2.45
N ALA A 264 -0.30 -8.08 -3.41
CA ALA A 264 0.80 -9.04 -3.50
C ALA A 264 1.33 -9.18 -4.93
N LEU A 265 2.63 -9.39 -5.01
CA LEU A 265 3.41 -9.70 -6.20
C LEU A 265 4.10 -11.04 -6.00
N VAL A 266 4.15 -11.85 -7.06
CA VAL A 266 5.01 -13.03 -7.14
C VAL A 266 6.21 -12.66 -8.00
N LEU A 267 7.39 -12.62 -7.38
CA LEU A 267 8.64 -12.29 -8.03
C LEU A 267 9.45 -13.57 -8.26
N VAL A 268 9.97 -13.74 -9.47
CA VAL A 268 10.72 -14.94 -9.87
C VAL A 268 12.00 -14.53 -10.58
N SER A 269 13.10 -15.26 -10.35
CA SER A 269 14.33 -15.09 -11.10
C SER A 269 14.10 -15.40 -12.58
N GLY A 270 14.77 -14.67 -13.47
CA GLY A 270 14.61 -14.86 -14.91
C GLY A 270 14.87 -16.29 -15.36
N GLN A 271 15.86 -16.97 -14.75
CA GLN A 271 16.12 -18.38 -14.98
C GLN A 271 14.94 -19.26 -14.55
N LYS A 272 14.44 -19.07 -13.31
CA LYS A 272 13.35 -19.91 -12.79
C LYS A 272 12.03 -19.68 -13.54
N ALA A 273 11.77 -18.45 -13.98
CA ALA A 273 10.63 -18.13 -14.83
C ALA A 273 10.68 -18.90 -16.16
N GLN A 274 11.87 -19.02 -16.77
CA GLN A 274 12.07 -19.82 -17.98
C GLN A 274 11.95 -21.33 -17.71
N GLU A 275 12.59 -21.83 -16.64
CA GLU A 275 12.53 -23.24 -16.24
C GLU A 275 11.10 -23.73 -15.99
N LEU A 276 10.27 -22.90 -15.37
CA LEU A 276 8.87 -23.21 -15.04
C LEU A 276 7.88 -22.81 -16.14
N GLY A 277 8.34 -22.19 -17.24
CA GLY A 277 7.46 -21.74 -18.32
C GLY A 277 6.43 -20.67 -17.91
N LEU A 278 6.77 -19.81 -16.95
CA LEU A 278 5.86 -18.81 -16.40
C LEU A 278 5.67 -17.62 -17.36
N GLN A 279 4.47 -17.05 -17.37
CA GLN A 279 4.21 -15.80 -18.07
C GLN A 279 4.82 -14.63 -17.27
N VAL A 280 5.79 -13.96 -17.87
CA VAL A 280 6.39 -12.75 -17.28
C VAL A 280 5.54 -11.53 -17.65
N LEU A 281 4.98 -10.87 -16.64
CA LEU A 281 4.15 -9.67 -16.78
C LEU A 281 4.99 -8.40 -16.90
N ALA A 282 6.05 -8.32 -16.08
CA ALA A 282 6.96 -7.18 -16.03
C ALA A 282 8.34 -7.59 -15.51
N ARG A 283 9.31 -6.68 -15.63
CA ARG A 283 10.65 -6.79 -15.02
C ARG A 283 10.92 -5.58 -14.14
N ILE A 284 11.43 -5.82 -12.94
CA ILE A 284 11.92 -4.73 -12.09
C ILE A 284 13.27 -4.29 -12.62
N ARG A 285 13.33 -3.09 -13.20
CA ARG A 285 14.54 -2.54 -13.82
C ARG A 285 15.44 -1.80 -12.85
N GLY A 286 14.86 -1.12 -11.87
CA GLY A 286 15.58 -0.36 -10.84
C GLY A 286 14.62 0.10 -9.74
N TYR A 287 15.19 0.53 -8.63
CA TYR A 287 14.48 1.03 -7.45
C TYR A 287 15.41 1.92 -6.65
N ALA A 288 14.85 2.79 -5.79
CA ALA A 288 15.63 3.64 -4.93
C ALA A 288 14.85 4.06 -3.68
N ASP A 289 15.59 4.29 -2.60
CA ASP A 289 15.13 5.06 -1.45
C ASP A 289 15.75 6.46 -1.48
N ALA A 290 14.97 7.43 -1.01
CA ALA A 290 15.43 8.76 -0.64
C ALA A 290 14.77 9.17 0.69
N ALA A 291 15.38 10.16 1.34
CA ALA A 291 14.86 10.80 2.53
C ALA A 291 15.36 12.25 2.58
N GLN A 292 14.59 13.10 3.24
CA GLN A 292 14.93 14.48 3.56
C GLN A 292 14.29 14.85 4.90
N ALA A 293 14.17 16.14 5.22
CA ALA A 293 13.54 16.57 6.46
C ALA A 293 12.14 15.93 6.62
N PRO A 294 11.78 15.42 7.82
CA PRO A 294 10.54 14.67 8.03
C PRO A 294 9.27 15.39 7.57
N GLU A 295 9.15 16.68 7.86
CA GLU A 295 8.03 17.54 7.45
C GLU A 295 7.94 17.78 5.95
N LEU A 296 9.02 17.49 5.19
CA LEU A 296 9.08 17.57 3.75
C LEU A 296 8.86 16.21 3.07
N PHE A 297 8.33 15.19 3.77
CA PHE A 297 8.15 13.87 3.17
C PHE A 297 7.33 13.91 1.87
N THR A 298 6.40 14.87 1.75
CA THR A 298 5.49 15.05 0.59
C THR A 298 6.22 15.22 -0.73
N THR A 299 7.43 15.78 -0.74
CA THR A 299 8.26 15.98 -1.95
C THR A 299 9.45 15.03 -2.03
N THR A 300 9.59 14.09 -1.10
CA THR A 300 10.62 13.05 -1.16
C THR A 300 10.56 12.21 -2.45
N PRO A 301 9.38 11.95 -3.06
CA PRO A 301 9.31 11.29 -4.37
C PRO A 301 10.13 12.00 -5.47
N ALA A 302 10.26 13.33 -5.43
CA ALA A 302 11.08 14.09 -6.39
C ALA A 302 12.58 13.75 -6.31
N LEU A 303 13.04 13.15 -5.20
CA LEU A 303 14.40 12.63 -5.04
C LEU A 303 14.48 11.13 -5.39
N ALA A 304 13.46 10.36 -4.99
CA ALA A 304 13.45 8.90 -5.15
C ALA A 304 13.23 8.49 -6.61
N ILE A 305 12.33 9.15 -7.34
CA ILE A 305 11.98 8.84 -8.74
C ILE A 305 13.22 9.06 -9.64
N PRO A 306 13.87 10.24 -9.58
CA PRO A 306 15.25 10.52 -9.94
C PRO A 306 16.19 9.33 -10.06
N LYS A 307 16.44 8.87 -8.84
CA LYS A 307 17.41 7.85 -8.49
C LYS A 307 16.97 6.46 -8.94
N ALA A 308 15.67 6.14 -8.89
CA ALA A 308 15.14 4.87 -9.35
C ALA A 308 15.27 4.72 -10.88
N ILE A 309 14.97 5.78 -11.64
CA ILE A 309 15.14 5.83 -13.10
C ILE A 309 16.62 5.66 -13.47
N SER A 310 17.50 6.40 -12.78
CA SER A 310 18.96 6.26 -12.99
C SER A 310 19.46 4.85 -12.66
N ASN A 311 19.05 4.27 -11.52
CA ASN A 311 19.38 2.89 -11.14
C ASN A 311 18.84 1.85 -12.13
N ALA A 312 17.77 2.17 -12.87
CA ALA A 312 17.22 1.32 -13.91
C ALA A 312 17.99 1.39 -15.25
N GLY A 313 18.97 2.31 -15.34
CA GLY A 313 19.67 2.62 -16.59
C GLY A 313 18.74 3.23 -17.63
N LEU A 314 17.75 4.01 -17.20
CA LEU A 314 16.77 4.67 -18.06
C LEU A 314 16.92 6.19 -18.00
N GLU A 315 16.26 6.86 -18.94
CA GLU A 315 16.04 8.30 -18.94
C GLU A 315 14.57 8.56 -18.59
N SER A 316 14.25 9.75 -18.05
CA SER A 316 12.86 10.09 -17.69
C SER A 316 11.91 10.07 -18.88
N SER A 317 12.43 10.38 -20.09
CA SER A 317 11.71 10.31 -21.36
C SER A 317 11.30 8.89 -21.76
N HIS A 318 11.88 7.85 -21.15
CA HIS A 318 11.51 6.44 -21.39
C HIS A 318 10.39 5.94 -20.47
N VAL A 319 9.84 6.78 -19.59
CA VAL A 319 8.75 6.39 -18.68
C VAL A 319 7.42 6.83 -19.28
N ASP A 320 6.61 5.85 -19.69
CA ASP A 320 5.29 6.09 -20.27
C ASP A 320 4.24 6.49 -19.21
N PHE A 321 4.34 5.93 -18.01
CA PHE A 321 3.36 6.10 -16.94
C PHE A 321 4.05 6.24 -15.57
N PHE A 322 3.51 7.13 -14.75
CA PHE A 322 3.92 7.33 -13.36
C PHE A 322 2.74 7.01 -12.43
N GLU A 323 3.01 6.17 -11.42
CA GLU A 323 2.14 5.97 -10.27
C GLU A 323 2.77 6.68 -9.07
N ILE A 324 2.41 7.95 -8.88
CA ILE A 324 2.83 8.75 -7.71
C ILE A 324 1.72 8.66 -6.68
N ASN A 325 2.00 8.02 -5.54
CA ASN A 325 0.98 7.76 -4.54
C ASN A 325 0.37 9.06 -3.98
N GLU A 326 -0.94 9.18 -4.10
CA GLU A 326 -1.73 10.35 -3.69
C GLU A 326 -2.01 10.37 -2.18
N ALA A 327 -0.97 10.50 -1.35
CA ALA A 327 -1.15 10.66 0.10
C ALA A 327 -2.06 11.87 0.39
N PHE A 328 -1.86 12.94 -0.37
CA PHE A 328 -2.71 14.13 -0.50
C PHE A 328 -2.61 14.62 -1.96
N SER A 329 -3.63 15.32 -2.49
CA SER A 329 -3.57 15.91 -3.83
C SER A 329 -2.33 16.77 -4.04
N VAL A 330 -1.98 17.58 -3.03
CA VAL A 330 -0.80 18.47 -3.04
C VAL A 330 0.54 17.75 -3.28
N CYS A 331 0.60 16.42 -3.08
CA CYS A 331 1.80 15.63 -3.30
C CYS A 331 2.11 15.39 -4.79
N ASN A 332 1.28 15.84 -5.73
CA ASN A 332 1.33 15.47 -7.15
C ASN A 332 1.37 16.64 -8.15
N ASP A 333 1.33 17.89 -7.68
CA ASP A 333 1.18 19.09 -8.54
C ASP A 333 2.43 20.01 -8.56
N TYR A 334 3.66 19.46 -8.53
CA TYR A 334 4.90 20.25 -8.52
C TYR A 334 6.00 19.73 -9.46
#